data_AF-A0A9P5ADI1-F1
#
_entry.id   AF-A0A9P5ADI1-F1
#
_cell.length_a   1.000
_cell.length_b   1.000
_cell.length_c   1.000
_cell.angle_alpha   90.00
_cell.angle_beta   90.00
_cell.angle_gamma   90.00
#
_symmetry.space_group_name_H-M   'P 1'
#
loop_
_entity.id
_entity.type
_entity.pdbx_description
1 polymer ?
#
loop_
_entity_poly.entity_id
_entity_poly.type
_entity_poly.pdbx_seq_one_letter_code
_entity_poly.pdbx_strand_id
1 'polypeptide(L)'
;MGVASTSNLPKENVSHLDSAPLPEPGVLLQIRAGRIKKGALGGEITSAIYKQEHNGPIFCSATGVIGDEHASSRHGGTERAVHQYNPAHYPDWRAENPPEPDLYDIGAYGENLVTTNMSDDNVCIGDIYKLGQDVLLEVSEPRHPCFKLNSRFRWPRALKRTIRTGRAGWNMRVLKAGNICKGDTISLVKRPYPEWSVLNVQRVIRARNVSLHLLAECTRLPMTDLFLDIAKERLRSAPKTYTLVDAKMVAQRVRKLNFALKEPLVISNPAFEPYAFAQITFGQEP
;
A
#
# COMPACT_ATOMS: atom_id res chain seq x y z
N MET A 1 -13.85 -23.68 7.10
CA MET A 1 -12.66 -23.72 6.23
C MET A 1 -12.96 -22.84 5.03
N GLY A 2 -12.38 -21.64 4.99
CA GLY A 2 -12.48 -20.78 3.81
C GLY A 2 -11.71 -21.41 2.66
N VAL A 3 -12.21 -21.27 1.43
CA VAL A 3 -11.48 -21.67 0.22
C VAL A 3 -10.20 -20.84 0.17
N ALA A 4 -9.04 -21.50 0.10
CA ALA A 4 -7.77 -20.81 0.07
C ALA A 4 -7.67 -19.90 -1.17
N SER A 5 -7.41 -18.62 -0.99
CA SER A 5 -7.33 -17.65 -2.09
C SER A 5 -5.87 -17.40 -2.47
N THR A 6 -5.46 -17.90 -3.64
CA THR A 6 -4.09 -17.80 -4.16
C THR A 6 -3.99 -16.86 -5.37
N SER A 7 -5.00 -16.01 -5.56
CA SER A 7 -5.13 -15.16 -6.75
C SER A 7 -4.04 -14.08 -6.82
N ASN A 8 -3.52 -13.86 -8.03
CA ASN A 8 -2.70 -12.68 -8.31
C ASN A 8 -3.58 -11.46 -8.46
N LEU A 9 -3.05 -10.28 -8.14
CA LEU A 9 -3.55 -9.02 -8.68
C LEU A 9 -3.53 -9.11 -10.20
N PRO A 10 -4.69 -8.95 -10.88
CA PRO A 10 -4.74 -9.03 -12.32
C PRO A 10 -4.00 -7.83 -12.93
N LYS A 11 -3.37 -8.04 -14.09
CA LYS A 11 -2.91 -6.93 -14.95
C LYS A 11 -4.10 -6.38 -15.74
N GLU A 12 -5.11 -5.91 -15.01
CA GLU A 12 -6.38 -5.44 -15.54
C GLU A 12 -6.28 -4.01 -16.09
N ASN A 13 -7.36 -3.57 -16.73
CA ASN A 13 -7.62 -2.16 -17.01
C ASN A 13 -8.51 -1.63 -15.88
N VAL A 14 -8.06 -0.61 -15.15
CA VAL A 14 -8.84 -0.03 -14.04
C VAL A 14 -9.38 1.32 -14.47
N SER A 15 -10.69 1.40 -14.66
CA SER A 15 -11.38 2.66 -14.99
C SER A 15 -12.35 3.12 -13.90
N HIS A 16 -12.59 2.28 -12.89
CA HIS A 16 -13.51 2.49 -11.79
C HIS A 16 -13.01 1.72 -10.56
N LEU A 17 -13.31 2.22 -9.36
CA LEU A 17 -13.06 1.55 -8.09
C LEU A 17 -14.36 1.51 -7.29
N ASP A 18 -14.76 0.34 -6.82
CA ASP A 18 -15.88 0.23 -5.90
C ASP A 18 -15.45 0.66 -4.48
N SER A 19 -16.39 1.22 -3.73
CA SER A 19 -16.19 1.49 -2.30
C SER A 19 -15.92 0.20 -1.54
N ALA A 20 -14.88 0.22 -0.72
CA ALA A 20 -14.51 -0.89 0.14
C ALA A 20 -15.56 -1.12 1.24
N PRO A 21 -15.87 -2.39 1.57
CA PRO A 21 -16.77 -2.69 2.67
C PRO A 21 -16.21 -2.15 4.00
N LEU A 22 -17.11 -1.80 4.92
CA LEU A 22 -16.72 -1.40 6.28
C LEU A 22 -16.34 -2.65 7.08
N PRO A 23 -15.17 -2.69 7.74
CA PRO A 23 -14.83 -3.77 8.65
C PRO A 23 -15.69 -3.66 9.91
N GLU A 24 -16.22 -4.80 10.36
CA GLU A 24 -16.77 -4.92 11.72
C GLU A 24 -15.68 -4.63 12.76
N PRO A 25 -16.04 -4.17 13.98
CA PRO A 25 -15.07 -4.04 15.07
C PRO A 25 -14.26 -5.33 15.25
N GLY A 26 -12.95 -5.20 15.23
CA GLY A 26 -12.00 -6.29 15.40
C GLY A 26 -11.50 -6.40 16.84
N VAL A 27 -10.73 -7.44 17.10
CA VAL A 27 -10.01 -7.68 18.36
C VAL A 27 -8.53 -7.80 18.08
N LEU A 28 -7.68 -7.17 18.90
CA LEU A 28 -6.24 -7.31 18.87
C LEU A 28 -5.83 -8.67 19.44
N LEU A 29 -5.42 -9.58 18.56
CA LEU A 29 -5.04 -10.95 18.90
C LEU A 29 -3.61 -11.05 19.43
N GLN A 30 -2.69 -10.29 18.82
CA GLN A 30 -1.28 -10.26 19.21
C GLN A 30 -0.69 -8.87 19.01
N ILE A 31 0.21 -8.52 19.93
CA ILE A 31 1.14 -7.40 19.77
C ILE A 31 2.53 -7.98 19.66
N ARG A 32 3.30 -7.54 18.68
CA ARG A 32 4.62 -8.09 18.39
C ARG A 32 5.65 -6.98 18.29
N ALA A 33 6.78 -7.19 18.94
CA ALA A 33 7.92 -6.29 18.92
C ALA A 33 9.21 -7.11 18.75
N GLY A 34 10.23 -6.51 18.15
CA GLY A 34 11.51 -7.17 17.94
C GLY A 34 12.65 -6.20 17.86
N ARG A 35 13.79 -6.61 18.42
CA ARG A 35 15.05 -5.88 18.29
C ARG A 35 15.79 -6.30 17.03
N ILE A 36 16.66 -5.41 16.55
CA ILE A 36 17.56 -5.69 15.44
C ILE A 36 18.50 -6.83 15.83
N LYS A 37 18.57 -7.85 14.98
CA LYS A 37 19.58 -8.91 15.05
C LYS A 37 20.59 -8.72 13.91
N LYS A 38 21.87 -8.65 14.25
CA LYS A 38 22.98 -8.77 13.29
C LYS A 38 23.07 -10.23 12.83
N GLY A 39 23.41 -10.44 11.56
CA GLY A 39 23.50 -11.77 10.98
C GLY A 39 22.18 -12.56 10.96
N ALA A 40 21.04 -11.86 10.90
CA ALA A 40 19.74 -12.49 10.68
C ALA A 40 19.63 -13.03 9.25
N LEU A 41 18.58 -13.82 8.99
CA LEU A 41 18.17 -14.25 7.64
C LEU A 41 19.28 -14.97 6.85
N GLY A 42 20.07 -15.81 7.50
CA GLY A 42 21.16 -16.57 6.87
C GLY A 42 22.57 -16.01 7.12
N GLY A 43 22.75 -15.08 8.07
CA GLY A 43 24.08 -14.75 8.62
C GLY A 43 24.64 -13.39 8.21
N GLU A 44 24.10 -12.73 7.18
CA GLU A 44 24.70 -11.50 6.63
C GLU A 44 23.77 -10.28 6.70
N ILE A 45 22.49 -10.46 7.03
CA ILE A 45 21.49 -9.38 6.95
C ILE A 45 21.16 -8.87 8.35
N THR A 46 21.23 -7.56 8.54
CA THR A 46 20.72 -6.90 9.75
C THR A 46 19.20 -6.70 9.63
N SER A 47 18.42 -7.24 10.58
CA SER A 47 16.95 -7.20 10.51
C SER A 47 16.29 -7.35 11.87
N ALA A 48 15.15 -6.69 12.07
CA ALA A 48 14.24 -6.86 13.20
C ALA A 48 12.96 -7.65 12.83
N ILE A 49 12.97 -8.35 11.69
CA ILE A 49 11.76 -9.04 11.17
C ILE A 49 11.26 -10.17 12.08
N TYR A 50 12.12 -10.74 12.94
CA TYR A 50 11.77 -11.81 13.86
C TYR A 50 11.14 -11.28 15.16
N LYS A 51 10.03 -10.54 15.02
CA LYS A 51 9.27 -10.00 16.15
C LYS A 51 8.59 -11.11 16.95
N GLN A 52 8.63 -10.99 18.26
CA GLN A 52 8.00 -11.93 19.20
C GLN A 52 6.71 -11.35 19.74
N GLU A 53 5.76 -12.22 20.08
CA GLU A 53 4.55 -11.80 20.79
C GLU A 53 4.93 -11.23 22.16
N HIS A 54 4.37 -10.06 22.47
CA HIS A 54 4.47 -9.42 23.77
C HIS A 54 3.24 -9.76 24.61
N ASN A 55 3.45 -10.15 25.87
CA ASN A 55 2.38 -10.46 26.80
C ASN A 55 2.06 -9.27 27.70
N GLY A 56 0.78 -8.95 27.81
CA GLY A 56 0.28 -7.85 28.65
C GLY A 56 0.31 -6.48 27.95
N PRO A 57 -0.03 -5.40 28.69
CA PRO A 57 -0.08 -4.06 28.15
C PRO A 57 1.29 -3.56 27.67
N ILE A 58 1.28 -2.75 26.61
CA ILE A 58 2.47 -2.11 26.07
C ILE A 58 2.13 -0.73 25.49
N PHE A 59 3.05 0.21 25.68
CA PHE A 59 2.88 1.56 25.18
C PHE A 59 3.16 1.63 23.67
N CYS A 60 2.22 2.20 22.92
CA CYS A 60 2.35 2.52 21.51
C CYS A 60 2.58 4.03 21.37
N SER A 61 3.81 4.40 21.03
CA SER A 61 4.25 5.79 20.86
C SER A 61 4.07 6.27 19.42
N ALA A 62 4.35 7.55 19.15
CA ALA A 62 4.29 8.12 17.81
C ALA A 62 5.17 7.38 16.77
N THR A 63 6.20 6.66 17.20
CA THR A 63 7.11 5.90 16.32
C THR A 63 6.96 4.39 16.43
N GLY A 64 5.93 3.91 17.14
CA GLY A 64 5.61 2.48 17.26
C GLY A 64 5.57 1.96 18.69
N VAL A 65 5.40 0.65 18.79
CA VAL A 65 5.35 -0.11 20.05
C VAL A 65 6.73 -0.08 20.73
N ILE A 66 6.76 0.17 22.04
CA ILE A 66 8.02 0.20 22.81
C ILE A 66 8.76 -1.14 22.68
N GLY A 67 10.09 -1.08 22.52
CA GLY A 67 10.94 -2.26 22.35
C GLY A 67 10.98 -2.81 20.92
N ASP A 68 10.21 -2.24 20.00
CA ASP A 68 10.33 -2.53 18.58
C ASP A 68 11.39 -1.66 17.90
N GLU A 69 12.23 -2.26 17.07
CA GLU A 69 13.32 -1.58 16.38
C GLU A 69 13.22 -1.75 14.86
N HIS A 70 13.79 -0.78 14.13
CA HIS A 70 13.82 -0.79 12.67
C HIS A 70 15.25 -0.68 12.18
N ALA A 71 15.70 -1.67 11.39
CA ALA A 71 17.05 -1.67 10.82
C ALA A 71 17.29 -0.56 9.78
N SER A 72 16.25 0.13 9.33
CA SER A 72 16.33 1.26 8.41
C SER A 72 15.22 2.25 8.72
N SER A 73 15.53 3.54 8.65
CA SER A 73 14.54 4.62 8.75
C SER A 73 13.43 4.51 7.70
N ARG A 74 13.68 3.87 6.55
CA ARG A 74 12.67 3.61 5.51
C ARG A 74 11.59 2.60 5.94
N HIS A 75 11.84 1.82 6.98
CA HIS A 75 10.93 0.78 7.46
C HIS A 75 10.16 1.17 8.72
N GLY A 76 10.44 2.33 9.31
CA GLY A 76 9.79 2.83 10.52
C GLY A 76 9.58 4.34 10.47
N GLY A 77 9.50 4.97 11.63
CA GLY A 77 9.19 6.40 11.77
C GLY A 77 7.70 6.64 11.93
N THR A 78 7.31 7.91 12.02
CA THR A 78 5.91 8.30 12.34
C THR A 78 4.92 7.81 11.30
N GLU A 79 5.30 7.76 10.04
CA GLU A 79 4.46 7.26 8.94
C GLU A 79 4.33 5.73 8.90
N ARG A 80 5.17 5.00 9.64
CA ARG A 80 5.24 3.53 9.66
C ARG A 80 5.45 3.04 11.09
N ALA A 81 4.69 3.63 12.01
CA ALA A 81 4.82 3.36 13.44
C ALA A 81 4.47 1.91 13.77
N VAL A 82 3.42 1.37 13.14
CA VAL A 82 3.04 -0.03 13.28
C VAL A 82 2.72 -0.65 11.93
N HIS A 83 3.13 -1.90 11.74
CA HIS A 83 2.77 -2.73 10.60
C HIS A 83 1.67 -3.72 11.00
N GLN A 84 0.65 -3.89 10.16
CA GLN A 84 -0.42 -4.85 10.34
C GLN A 84 -0.53 -5.76 9.12
N TYR A 85 -0.87 -7.03 9.38
CA TYR A 85 -0.99 -8.05 8.34
C TYR A 85 -2.26 -8.86 8.58
N ASN A 86 -3.00 -9.17 7.51
CA ASN A 86 -4.20 -10.00 7.62
C ASN A 86 -3.79 -11.47 7.92
N PRO A 87 -4.14 -12.02 9.09
CA PRO A 87 -3.75 -13.37 9.46
C PRO A 87 -4.38 -14.45 8.57
N ALA A 88 -5.49 -14.15 7.87
CA ALA A 88 -6.14 -15.09 6.95
C ALA A 88 -5.26 -15.46 5.75
N HIS A 89 -4.26 -14.64 5.42
CA HIS A 89 -3.32 -14.95 4.34
C HIS A 89 -2.36 -16.10 4.69
N TYR A 90 -2.12 -16.40 5.96
CA TYR A 90 -1.17 -17.45 6.35
C TYR A 90 -1.58 -18.86 5.91
N PRO A 91 -2.84 -19.31 6.14
CA PRO A 91 -3.35 -20.52 5.51
C PRO A 91 -3.17 -20.55 4.00
N ASP A 92 -3.46 -19.45 3.30
CA ASP A 92 -3.32 -19.36 1.84
C ASP A 92 -1.87 -19.51 1.39
N TRP A 93 -0.93 -18.89 2.12
CA TRP A 93 0.50 -19.04 1.83
C TRP A 93 0.98 -20.47 1.98
N ARG A 94 0.51 -21.19 3.01
CA ARG A 94 0.83 -22.61 3.19
C ARG A 94 0.22 -23.47 2.08
N ALA A 95 -1.00 -23.16 1.66
CA ALA A 95 -1.68 -23.85 0.57
C ALA A 95 -1.00 -23.67 -0.81
N GLU A 96 -0.11 -22.68 -0.96
CA GLU A 96 0.69 -22.49 -2.18
C GLU A 96 1.89 -23.43 -2.30
N ASN A 97 2.08 -24.35 -1.35
CA ASN A 97 3.19 -25.30 -1.28
C ASN A 97 4.58 -24.62 -1.44
N PRO A 98 4.90 -23.59 -0.63
CA PRO A 98 6.23 -23.01 -0.61
C PRO A 98 7.25 -24.06 -0.10
N PRO A 99 8.56 -23.84 -0.32
CA PRO A 99 9.59 -24.79 0.12
C PRO A 99 9.54 -25.12 1.63
N GLU A 100 9.14 -24.14 2.44
CA GLU A 100 9.12 -24.22 3.91
C GLU A 100 7.78 -23.66 4.42
N PRO A 101 6.67 -24.41 4.34
CA PRO A 101 5.33 -23.94 4.71
C PRO A 101 5.22 -23.45 6.15
N ASP A 102 5.94 -24.08 7.08
CA ASP A 102 5.91 -23.75 8.51
C ASP A 102 6.50 -22.36 8.82
N LEU A 103 7.26 -21.77 7.88
CA LEU A 103 7.74 -20.39 8.03
C LEU A 103 6.63 -19.35 7.85
N TYR A 104 5.48 -19.73 7.28
CA TYR A 104 4.30 -18.88 7.11
C TYR A 104 3.35 -19.02 8.29
N ASP A 105 3.80 -18.53 9.45
CA ASP A 105 2.99 -18.42 10.66
C ASP A 105 2.88 -16.96 11.13
N ILE A 106 1.98 -16.69 12.06
CA ILE A 106 1.72 -15.35 12.60
C ILE A 106 3.03 -14.70 13.06
N GLY A 107 3.29 -13.48 12.58
CA GLY A 107 4.51 -12.72 12.79
C GLY A 107 5.52 -12.85 11.66
N ALA A 108 5.34 -13.76 10.71
CA ALA A 108 6.37 -14.03 9.70
C ALA A 108 6.59 -12.87 8.71
N TYR A 109 5.61 -11.97 8.55
CA TYR A 109 5.77 -10.75 7.75
C TYR A 109 6.36 -9.59 8.57
N GLY A 110 6.62 -9.81 9.86
CA GLY A 110 7.18 -8.82 10.78
C GLY A 110 6.16 -7.74 11.17
N GLU A 111 4.87 -8.08 11.15
CA GLU A 111 3.78 -7.27 11.69
C GLU A 111 3.86 -7.10 13.19
N ASN A 112 3.44 -5.92 13.64
CA ASN A 112 3.33 -5.55 15.02
C ASN A 112 1.95 -5.87 15.57
N LEU A 113 0.90 -5.66 14.77
CA LEU A 113 -0.48 -5.86 15.17
C LEU A 113 -1.09 -6.99 14.35
N VAL A 114 -1.77 -7.90 15.04
CA VAL A 114 -2.57 -8.97 14.44
C VAL A 114 -3.97 -8.81 14.96
N THR A 115 -4.94 -8.56 14.10
CA THR A 115 -6.34 -8.32 14.48
C THR A 115 -7.30 -9.18 13.69
N THR A 116 -8.54 -9.26 14.16
CA THR A 116 -9.66 -9.83 13.38
C THR A 116 -10.31 -8.76 12.48
N ASN A 117 -11.16 -9.23 11.55
CA ASN A 117 -12.10 -8.45 10.74
C ASN A 117 -11.49 -7.39 9.79
N MET A 118 -10.16 -7.30 9.71
CA MET A 118 -9.44 -6.36 8.85
C MET A 118 -8.64 -7.09 7.77
N SER A 119 -8.72 -6.60 6.54
CA SER A 119 -8.09 -7.17 5.35
C SER A 119 -7.74 -6.09 4.32
N ASP A 120 -6.87 -6.43 3.36
CA ASP A 120 -6.40 -5.46 2.36
C ASP A 120 -7.54 -4.87 1.51
N ASP A 121 -8.67 -5.57 1.37
CA ASP A 121 -9.84 -5.15 0.60
C ASP A 121 -10.86 -4.31 1.39
N ASN A 122 -10.82 -4.32 2.73
CA ASN A 122 -11.76 -3.58 3.58
C ASN A 122 -11.11 -2.45 4.40
N VAL A 123 -9.78 -2.37 4.43
CA VAL A 123 -9.00 -1.28 5.04
C VAL A 123 -8.61 -0.25 3.98
N CYS A 124 -8.92 1.02 4.21
CA CYS A 124 -8.61 2.13 3.29
C CYS A 124 -7.48 3.02 3.77
N ILE A 125 -6.75 3.63 2.83
CA ILE A 125 -5.78 4.67 3.14
C ILE A 125 -6.49 5.85 3.81
N GLY A 126 -5.90 6.38 4.89
CA GLY A 126 -6.48 7.46 5.67
C GLY A 126 -7.62 7.02 6.61
N ASP A 127 -7.99 5.73 6.65
CA ASP A 127 -8.89 5.24 7.69
C ASP A 127 -8.27 5.50 9.06
N ILE A 128 -9.08 6.02 9.99
CA ILE A 128 -8.70 6.22 11.39
C ILE A 128 -9.38 5.15 12.22
N TYR A 129 -8.59 4.37 12.95
CA TYR A 129 -9.05 3.34 13.88
C TYR A 129 -8.78 3.76 15.32
N LYS A 130 -9.74 3.50 16.20
CA LYS A 130 -9.54 3.50 17.64
C LYS A 130 -9.17 2.10 18.09
N LEU A 131 -8.04 1.97 18.78
CA LEU A 131 -7.55 0.74 19.37
C LEU A 131 -7.51 0.87 20.90
N GLY A 132 -8.11 -0.09 21.60
CA GLY A 132 -8.18 -0.08 23.07
C GLY A 132 -8.96 1.13 23.59
N GLN A 133 -8.49 1.71 24.69
CA GLN A 133 -9.19 2.81 25.35
C GLN A 133 -9.14 4.11 24.55
N ASP A 134 -7.99 4.46 23.98
CA ASP A 134 -7.77 5.79 23.46
C ASP A 134 -6.71 5.94 22.36
N VAL A 135 -6.04 4.87 21.95
CA VAL A 135 -5.04 4.93 20.87
C VAL A 135 -5.76 5.15 19.55
N LEU A 136 -5.26 6.11 18.76
CA LEU A 136 -5.74 6.38 17.41
C LEU A 136 -4.65 6.07 16.40
N LEU A 137 -4.97 5.22 15.43
CA LEU A 137 -4.09 4.81 14.35
C LEU A 137 -4.70 5.26 13.02
N GLU A 138 -3.88 5.75 12.10
CA GLU A 138 -4.31 6.05 10.73
C GLU A 138 -3.54 5.21 9.72
N VAL A 139 -4.25 4.62 8.76
CA VAL A 139 -3.63 3.84 7.69
C VAL A 139 -2.84 4.77 6.77
N SER A 140 -1.53 4.57 6.69
CA SER A 140 -0.64 5.46 5.96
C SER A 140 -0.36 5.00 4.54
N GLU A 141 -0.06 3.72 4.35
CA GLU A 141 0.30 3.17 3.04
C GLU A 141 0.18 1.64 3.04
N PRO A 142 0.07 1.01 1.85
CA PRO A 142 0.35 -0.41 1.72
C PRO A 142 1.79 -0.70 2.15
N ARG A 143 2.06 -1.89 2.69
CA ARG A 143 3.44 -2.29 2.96
C ARG A 143 4.18 -2.45 1.64
N HIS A 144 5.32 -1.78 1.50
CA HIS A 144 6.26 -2.07 0.42
C HIS A 144 7.18 -3.25 0.80
N PRO A 145 6.97 -4.47 0.26
CA PRO A 145 7.80 -5.62 0.60
C PRO A 145 9.23 -5.46 0.07
N CYS A 146 10.22 -6.04 0.76
CA CYS A 146 11.63 -5.95 0.37
C CYS A 146 12.28 -7.34 0.24
N PHE A 147 13.50 -7.38 -0.30
CA PHE A 147 14.23 -8.63 -0.61
C PHE A 147 14.43 -9.54 0.62
N LYS A 148 14.38 -9.00 1.83
CA LYS A 148 14.48 -9.76 3.09
C LYS A 148 13.43 -10.88 3.19
N LEU A 149 12.29 -10.76 2.50
CA LEU A 149 11.27 -11.81 2.47
C LEU A 149 11.78 -13.11 1.80
N ASN A 150 12.61 -13.00 0.76
CA ASN A 150 13.17 -14.19 0.09
C ASN A 150 13.98 -15.03 1.08
N SER A 151 14.82 -14.37 1.88
CA SER A 151 15.60 -15.03 2.92
C SER A 151 14.73 -15.48 4.09
N ARG A 152 13.72 -14.69 4.50
CA ARG A 152 12.84 -15.00 5.65
C ARG A 152 12.05 -16.29 5.43
N PHE A 153 11.61 -16.52 4.20
CA PHE A 153 10.82 -17.68 3.80
C PHE A 153 11.64 -18.76 3.08
N ARG A 154 12.96 -18.60 3.00
CA ARG A 154 13.87 -19.51 2.27
C ARG A 154 13.37 -19.84 0.86
N TRP A 155 12.79 -18.84 0.20
CA TRP A 155 12.17 -18.99 -1.10
C TRP A 155 12.55 -17.81 -2.00
N PRO A 156 13.37 -18.04 -3.04
CA PRO A 156 13.84 -16.97 -3.93
C PRO A 156 12.72 -16.17 -4.62
N ARG A 157 11.50 -16.73 -4.68
CA ARG A 157 10.34 -16.10 -5.31
C ARG A 157 9.37 -15.43 -4.33
N ALA A 158 9.63 -15.49 -3.01
CA ALA A 158 8.70 -14.99 -2.00
C ALA A 158 8.34 -13.50 -2.20
N LEU A 159 9.32 -12.64 -2.43
CA LEU A 159 9.10 -11.22 -2.72
C LEU A 159 8.24 -11.04 -3.97
N LYS A 160 8.61 -11.69 -5.07
CA LYS A 160 7.88 -11.57 -6.35
C LYS A 160 6.44 -12.06 -6.20
N ARG A 161 6.21 -13.12 -5.42
CA ARG A 161 4.88 -13.66 -5.16
C ARG A 161 4.07 -12.78 -4.21
N THR A 162 4.66 -12.25 -3.15
CA THR A 162 4.06 -11.25 -2.25
C THR A 162 3.60 -10.04 -3.05
N ILE A 163 4.46 -9.54 -3.94
CA ILE A 163 4.10 -8.49 -4.89
C ILE A 163 2.93 -8.98 -5.74
N ARG A 164 3.05 -10.06 -6.51
CA ARG A 164 1.98 -10.48 -7.43
C ARG A 164 0.61 -10.68 -6.77
N THR A 165 0.54 -11.16 -5.54
CA THR A 165 -0.74 -11.37 -4.81
C THR A 165 -1.22 -10.13 -4.07
N GLY A 166 -0.33 -9.20 -3.76
CA GLY A 166 -0.63 -7.99 -3.02
C GLY A 166 -0.81 -8.16 -1.51
N ARG A 167 -0.69 -9.40 -1.02
CA ARG A 167 -0.81 -9.77 0.39
C ARG A 167 0.44 -9.38 1.17
N ALA A 168 0.68 -8.07 1.27
CA ALA A 168 1.82 -7.48 1.94
C ALA A 168 1.46 -6.85 3.29
N GLY A 169 0.18 -6.56 3.55
CA GLY A 169 -0.25 -5.79 4.72
C GLY A 169 -0.13 -4.28 4.50
N TRP A 170 -0.30 -3.52 5.58
CA TRP A 170 -0.30 -2.06 5.56
C TRP A 170 0.41 -1.49 6.77
N ASN A 171 0.90 -0.26 6.62
CA ASN A 171 1.49 0.51 7.69
C ASN A 171 0.47 1.51 8.23
N MET A 172 0.63 1.85 9.51
CA MET A 172 -0.17 2.87 10.17
C MET A 172 0.72 3.83 10.94
N ARG A 173 0.28 5.08 10.98
CA ARG A 173 0.80 6.13 11.86
C ARG A 173 -0.01 6.20 13.15
N VAL A 174 0.62 6.65 14.23
CA VAL A 174 -0.03 6.82 15.54
C VAL A 174 -0.43 8.28 15.70
N LEU A 175 -1.72 8.56 15.64
CA LEU A 175 -2.29 9.90 15.84
C LEU A 175 -2.42 10.26 17.32
N LYS A 176 -2.72 9.26 18.15
CA LYS A 176 -2.75 9.39 19.61
C LYS A 176 -2.09 8.17 20.24
N ALA A 177 -1.00 8.41 20.96
CA ALA A 177 -0.25 7.40 21.71
C ALA A 177 -1.00 6.94 22.96
N GLY A 178 -0.71 5.73 23.43
CA GLY A 178 -1.39 5.13 24.59
C GLY A 178 -1.00 3.68 24.80
N ASN A 179 -1.58 3.03 25.80
CA ASN A 179 -1.36 1.61 26.06
C ASN A 179 -2.33 0.76 25.23
N ILE A 180 -1.79 -0.32 24.67
CA ILE A 180 -2.55 -1.35 23.96
C ILE A 180 -2.28 -2.71 24.61
N CYS A 181 -3.27 -3.59 24.58
CA CYS A 181 -3.17 -4.93 25.12
C CYS A 181 -3.91 -5.92 24.23
N LYS A 182 -3.45 -7.18 24.22
CA LYS A 182 -4.21 -8.29 23.65
C LYS A 182 -5.63 -8.29 24.23
N GLY A 183 -6.62 -8.49 23.36
CA GLY A 183 -8.04 -8.42 23.69
C GLY A 183 -8.68 -7.05 23.47
N ASP A 184 -7.88 -6.00 23.24
CA ASP A 184 -8.42 -4.67 22.93
C ASP A 184 -9.24 -4.68 21.64
N THR A 185 -10.36 -3.97 21.65
CA THR A 185 -11.15 -3.72 20.44
C THR A 185 -10.43 -2.74 19.52
N ILE A 186 -10.44 -3.02 18.22
CA ILE A 186 -10.07 -2.08 17.16
C ILE A 186 -11.30 -1.75 16.32
N SER A 187 -11.63 -0.48 16.17
CA SER A 187 -12.86 -0.04 15.49
C SER A 187 -12.61 1.16 14.60
N LEU A 188 -13.23 1.18 13.43
CA LEU A 188 -13.14 2.28 12.49
C LEU A 188 -13.88 3.50 13.05
N VAL A 189 -13.20 4.65 13.07
CA VAL A 189 -13.74 5.93 13.52
C VAL A 189 -14.07 6.84 12.34
N LYS A 190 -13.23 6.81 11.29
CA LYS A 190 -13.39 7.68 10.12
C LYS A 190 -12.84 7.02 8.86
N ARG A 191 -13.58 7.14 7.75
CA ARG A 191 -13.20 6.69 6.41
C ARG A 191 -13.29 7.82 5.38
N PRO A 192 -12.19 8.58 5.16
CA PRO A 192 -12.20 9.68 4.21
C PRO A 192 -12.13 9.26 2.75
N TYR A 193 -11.57 8.09 2.43
CA TYR A 193 -11.33 7.62 1.05
C TYR A 193 -11.90 6.20 0.84
N PRO A 194 -13.23 6.04 0.74
CA PRO A 194 -13.87 4.73 0.76
C PRO A 194 -13.49 3.80 -0.41
N GLU A 195 -13.14 4.35 -1.56
CA GLU A 195 -12.73 3.56 -2.74
C GLU A 195 -11.26 3.14 -2.69
N TRP A 196 -10.46 3.73 -1.79
CA TRP A 196 -9.01 3.55 -1.75
C TRP A 196 -8.58 2.54 -0.70
N SER A 197 -9.10 1.32 -0.81
CA SER A 197 -8.60 0.18 -0.05
C SER A 197 -7.11 -0.06 -0.32
N VAL A 198 -6.42 -0.69 0.63
CA VAL A 198 -5.02 -1.12 0.46
C VAL A 198 -4.87 -1.93 -0.83
N LEU A 199 -5.84 -2.81 -1.12
CA LEU A 199 -5.94 -3.57 -2.35
C LEU A 199 -6.11 -2.66 -3.58
N ASN A 200 -7.04 -1.70 -3.55
CA ASN A 200 -7.29 -0.80 -4.69
C ASN A 200 -6.10 0.09 -5.02
N VAL A 201 -5.35 0.58 -4.02
CA VAL A 201 -4.07 1.28 -4.25
C VAL A 201 -3.10 0.38 -5.01
N GLN A 202 -2.96 -0.88 -4.60
CA GLN A 202 -2.08 -1.82 -5.30
C GLN A 202 -2.56 -2.16 -6.71
N ARG A 203 -3.88 -2.30 -6.93
CA ARG A 203 -4.48 -2.48 -8.25
C ARG A 203 -4.15 -1.30 -9.16
N VAL A 204 -4.39 -0.07 -8.71
CA VAL A 204 -4.10 1.16 -9.48
C VAL A 204 -2.61 1.30 -9.81
N ILE A 205 -1.72 1.03 -8.87
CA ILE A 205 -0.28 1.17 -9.10
C ILE A 205 0.26 0.12 -10.08
N ARG A 206 -0.38 -1.05 -10.18
CA ARG A 206 0.17 -2.22 -10.90
C ARG A 206 -0.62 -2.65 -12.13
N ALA A 207 -1.82 -2.11 -12.31
CA ALA A 207 -2.66 -2.35 -13.45
C ALA A 207 -1.97 -1.97 -14.76
N ARG A 208 -2.36 -2.66 -15.84
CA ARG A 208 -1.78 -2.43 -17.17
C ARG A 208 -2.15 -1.04 -17.67
N ASN A 209 -3.44 -0.70 -17.62
CA ASN A 209 -3.97 0.60 -17.97
C ASN A 209 -4.84 1.11 -16.83
N VAL A 210 -4.75 2.41 -16.54
CA VAL A 210 -5.56 3.07 -15.51
C VAL A 210 -6.03 4.41 -16.06
N SER A 211 -7.27 4.75 -15.76
CA SER A 211 -7.83 6.07 -16.01
C SER A 211 -6.98 7.17 -15.34
N LEU A 212 -6.67 8.23 -16.09
CA LEU A 212 -5.93 9.40 -15.62
C LEU A 212 -6.54 10.02 -14.35
N HIS A 213 -7.87 10.05 -14.22
CA HIS A 213 -8.51 10.60 -13.01
C HIS A 213 -8.17 9.79 -11.75
N LEU A 214 -8.17 8.44 -11.82
CA LEU A 214 -7.79 7.60 -10.68
C LEU A 214 -6.31 7.76 -10.34
N LEU A 215 -5.44 7.88 -11.34
CA LEU A 215 -4.03 8.16 -11.11
C LEU A 215 -3.85 9.53 -10.42
N ALA A 216 -4.60 10.55 -10.82
CA ALA A 216 -4.57 11.88 -10.21
C ALA A 216 -5.21 11.96 -8.82
N GLU A 217 -6.17 11.09 -8.50
CA GLU A 217 -6.66 10.90 -7.14
C GLU A 217 -5.64 10.19 -6.26
N CYS A 218 -5.01 9.13 -6.77
CA CYS A 218 -3.99 8.36 -6.04
C CYS A 218 -2.81 9.23 -5.60
N THR A 219 -2.41 10.25 -6.40
CA THR A 219 -1.36 11.20 -6.03
C THR A 219 -1.75 12.20 -4.92
N ARG A 220 -3.01 12.23 -4.50
CA ARG A 220 -3.54 13.13 -3.47
C ARG A 220 -3.92 12.44 -2.17
N LEU A 221 -3.82 11.10 -2.12
CA LEU A 221 -4.06 10.35 -0.89
C LEU A 221 -3.02 10.71 0.19
N PRO A 222 -3.36 10.58 1.49
CA PRO A 222 -2.45 10.88 2.59
C PRO A 222 -1.44 9.74 2.80
N MET A 223 -0.68 9.40 1.74
CA MET A 223 0.37 8.40 1.74
C MET A 223 1.75 9.04 1.89
N THR A 224 2.77 8.21 2.13
CA THR A 224 4.15 8.69 2.14
C THR A 224 4.67 9.00 0.73
N ASP A 225 5.73 9.81 0.65
CA ASP A 225 6.39 10.18 -0.61
C ASP A 225 6.73 8.97 -1.49
N LEU A 226 7.08 7.83 -0.89
CA LEU A 226 7.38 6.60 -1.63
C LEU A 226 6.22 6.20 -2.56
N PHE A 227 5.00 6.15 -2.04
CA PHE A 227 3.83 5.77 -2.83
C PHE A 227 3.32 6.91 -3.70
N LEU A 228 3.42 8.16 -3.21
CA LEU A 228 3.07 9.33 -4.00
C LEU A 228 3.94 9.46 -5.25
N ASP A 229 5.24 9.20 -5.15
CA ASP A 229 6.15 9.28 -6.28
C ASP A 229 5.91 8.16 -7.31
N ILE A 230 5.56 6.95 -6.84
CA ILE A 230 5.10 5.88 -7.73
C ILE A 230 3.82 6.29 -8.47
N ALA A 231 2.83 6.86 -7.77
CA ALA A 231 1.58 7.32 -8.37
C ALA A 231 1.82 8.48 -9.37
N LYS A 232 2.70 9.43 -9.04
CA LYS A 232 3.08 10.55 -9.92
C LYS A 232 3.77 10.04 -11.18
N GLU A 233 4.70 9.09 -11.05
CA GLU A 233 5.40 8.51 -12.20
C GLU A 233 4.43 7.74 -13.11
N ARG A 234 3.49 7.00 -12.52
CA ARG A 234 2.40 6.34 -13.25
C ARG A 234 1.54 7.35 -14.00
N LEU A 235 1.12 8.44 -13.35
CA LEU A 235 0.34 9.51 -14.00
C LEU A 235 1.12 10.18 -15.13
N ARG A 236 2.42 10.44 -14.93
CA ARG A 236 3.32 11.04 -15.92
C ARG A 236 3.44 10.17 -17.18
N SER A 237 3.77 8.89 -16.98
CA SER A 237 4.02 7.93 -18.05
C SER A 237 2.75 7.35 -18.70
N ALA A 238 1.59 7.46 -18.06
CA ALA A 238 0.33 6.99 -18.62
C ALA A 238 0.03 7.65 -19.99
N PRO A 239 -0.35 6.88 -21.02
CA PRO A 239 -0.74 7.41 -22.32
C PRO A 239 -1.88 8.43 -22.18
N LYS A 240 -1.76 9.55 -22.90
CA LYS A 240 -2.76 10.61 -22.91
C LYS A 240 -3.29 10.74 -24.34
N THR A 241 -4.56 10.41 -24.53
CA THR A 241 -5.22 10.51 -25.84
C THR A 241 -5.88 11.87 -25.97
N TYR A 242 -5.56 12.58 -27.04
CA TYR A 242 -6.13 13.87 -27.36
C TYR A 242 -7.01 13.79 -28.61
N THR A 243 -8.02 14.64 -28.70
CA THR A 243 -8.86 14.81 -29.88
C THR A 243 -8.72 16.22 -30.41
N LEU A 244 -8.60 16.37 -31.73
CA LEU A 244 -8.61 17.67 -32.39
C LEU A 244 -10.00 18.29 -32.23
N VAL A 245 -10.08 19.47 -31.61
CA VAL A 245 -11.35 20.16 -31.33
C VAL A 245 -11.54 21.43 -32.17
N ASP A 246 -10.46 22.03 -32.67
CA ASP A 246 -10.52 23.19 -33.57
C ASP A 246 -9.27 23.21 -34.48
N ALA A 247 -9.47 23.59 -35.73
CA ALA A 247 -8.41 23.75 -36.72
C ALA A 247 -8.70 24.97 -37.58
N LYS A 248 -7.86 26.01 -37.47
CA LYS A 248 -8.08 27.26 -38.20
C LYS A 248 -6.81 27.83 -38.82
N MET A 249 -6.98 28.47 -39.97
CA MET A 249 -5.93 29.25 -40.62
C MET A 249 -5.68 30.53 -39.81
N VAL A 250 -4.43 30.80 -39.45
CA VAL A 250 -4.02 32.04 -38.74
C VAL A 250 -3.09 32.92 -39.59
N ALA A 251 -2.51 32.37 -40.65
CA ALA A 251 -1.81 33.08 -41.73
C ALA A 251 -1.80 32.20 -42.98
N GLN A 252 -1.46 32.73 -44.17
CA GLN A 252 -1.60 32.05 -45.47
C GLN A 252 -1.04 30.62 -45.54
N ARG A 253 -0.06 30.25 -44.70
CA ARG A 253 0.53 28.90 -44.60
C ARG A 253 0.62 28.35 -43.18
N VAL A 254 -0.06 28.97 -42.22
CA VAL A 254 0.00 28.59 -40.80
C VAL A 254 -1.39 28.18 -40.33
N ARG A 255 -1.50 26.96 -39.80
CA ARG A 255 -2.70 26.43 -39.14
C ARG A 255 -2.47 26.36 -37.64
N LYS A 256 -3.42 26.85 -36.86
CA LYS A 256 -3.52 26.59 -35.42
C LYS A 256 -4.44 25.39 -35.22
N LEU A 257 -3.93 24.35 -34.56
CA LEU A 257 -4.68 23.17 -34.16
C LEU A 257 -4.85 23.20 -32.64
N ASN A 258 -6.08 23.07 -32.16
CA ASN A 258 -6.37 22.95 -30.73
C ASN A 258 -6.81 21.52 -30.43
N PHE A 259 -6.20 20.93 -29.41
CA PHE A 259 -6.49 19.58 -28.97
C PHE A 259 -7.04 19.61 -27.55
N ALA A 260 -8.03 18.77 -27.27
CA ALA A 260 -8.53 18.52 -25.92
C ALA A 260 -8.17 17.10 -25.49
N LEU A 261 -7.81 16.93 -24.21
CA LEU A 261 -7.61 15.60 -23.63
C LEU A 261 -8.96 14.86 -23.61
N LYS A 262 -8.98 13.61 -24.12
CA LYS A 262 -10.22 12.82 -24.22
C LYS A 262 -10.74 12.38 -22.86
N GLU A 263 -9.83 12.12 -21.92
CA GLU A 263 -10.18 11.75 -20.56
C GLU A 263 -10.11 12.96 -19.61
N PRO A 264 -11.07 13.17 -18.70
CA PRO A 264 -10.97 14.22 -17.69
C PRO A 264 -9.75 14.00 -16.80
N LEU A 265 -8.93 15.05 -16.63
CA LEU A 265 -7.79 15.07 -15.73
C LEU A 265 -7.73 16.42 -15.02
N VAL A 266 -7.83 16.39 -13.69
CA VAL A 266 -7.65 17.57 -12.84
C VAL A 266 -6.31 17.43 -12.12
N ILE A 267 -5.40 18.37 -12.35
CA ILE A 267 -4.10 18.43 -11.66
C ILE A 267 -4.11 19.67 -10.75
N SER A 268 -3.98 19.46 -9.45
CA SER A 268 -3.76 20.53 -8.48
C SER A 268 -2.29 20.96 -8.51
N ASN A 269 -2.03 22.25 -8.76
CA ASN A 269 -0.70 22.84 -8.84
C ASN A 269 0.20 22.20 -9.94
N PRO A 270 -0.12 22.39 -11.23
CA PRO A 270 0.75 21.94 -12.31
C PRO A 270 2.00 22.83 -12.30
N ALA A 271 3.00 22.46 -11.49
CA ALA A 271 4.35 22.90 -11.72
C ALA A 271 4.77 22.31 -13.06
N PHE A 272 4.46 23.01 -14.15
CA PHE A 272 5.13 22.78 -15.40
C PHE A 272 6.59 23.10 -15.14
N GLU A 273 7.45 22.08 -15.19
CA GLU A 273 8.88 22.37 -15.21
C GLU A 273 9.12 23.33 -16.38
N PRO A 274 9.80 24.46 -16.14
CA PRO A 274 10.26 25.30 -17.23
C PRO A 274 10.96 24.38 -18.25
N TYR A 275 10.59 24.48 -19.53
CA TYR A 275 11.16 23.67 -20.61
C TYR A 275 10.74 22.19 -20.66
N ALA A 276 9.63 21.79 -20.02
CA ALA A 276 9.04 20.48 -20.31
C ALA A 276 8.56 20.43 -21.77
N PHE A 277 9.15 19.56 -22.59
CA PHE A 277 8.76 19.37 -23.99
C PHE A 277 7.68 18.28 -24.09
N ALA A 278 6.57 18.59 -24.75
CA ALA A 278 5.62 17.59 -25.21
C ALA A 278 5.93 17.26 -26.69
N GLN A 279 6.29 16.00 -26.97
CA GLN A 279 6.41 15.53 -28.34
C GLN A 279 5.03 15.05 -28.82
N ILE A 280 4.48 15.72 -29.83
CA ILE A 280 3.25 15.29 -30.51
C ILE A 280 3.68 14.65 -31.84
N THR A 281 3.51 13.34 -31.96
CA THR A 281 3.76 12.61 -33.21
C THR A 281 2.48 12.57 -34.03
N PHE A 282 2.51 13.08 -35.26
CA PHE A 282 1.42 12.99 -36.23
C PHE A 282 1.69 11.83 -37.19
N GLY A 283 0.71 10.95 -37.41
CA GLY A 283 0.81 9.83 -38.36
C GLY A 283 -0.53 9.10 -38.50
N GLN A 284 -0.72 8.34 -39.58
CA GLN A 284 -1.81 7.34 -39.63
C GLN A 284 -1.53 6.29 -38.55
N GLU A 285 -2.57 5.81 -37.86
CA GLU A 285 -2.43 4.72 -36.89
C GLU A 285 -1.67 3.54 -37.53
N PRO A 286 -0.78 2.85 -36.80
CA PRO A 286 -0.18 1.60 -37.27
C PRO A 286 -1.21 0.49 -37.45
#